data_AF-A0A4P7UH65-F1
#
_entry.id   AF-A0A4P7UH65-F1
#
_cell.length_a   1.000
_cell.length_b   1.000
_cell.length_c   1.000
_cell.angle_alpha   90.00
_cell.angle_beta   90.00
_cell.angle_gamma   90.00
#
_symmetry.space_group_name_H-M   'P 1'
#
loop_
_entity.id
_entity.type
_entity.pdbx_description
1 polymer ?
#
loop_
_entity_poly.entity_id
_entity_poly.type
_entity_poly.pdbx_seq_one_letter_code
_entity_poly.pdbx_strand_id
1 'polypeptide(L)'
;MQLLKPCVVLWASLLILMPSGAHAAVMLKNSMSTDIKSVFCIGKNGDKLPVADGVPKRSSRSVPAGRFSEHSCARIGVTVQTGAGWQYYVEPEPGRFRELEFSLDAAGQYETRKYPSLLITLQGGDASVAPAGVPMATVAELMRKGLDQTSWKACALPGYESLKDPGIFAVSFADQSWSLGRQGMRFDGKNSTLETLSMFAPFANTTLGAGFDELKKNGWLPLVLEANGQTSVFNAQGAALAPQGKLVEGPQTAEETWQAFEALFVNNDDRTGKTMRVVFGSEGLTLVMSLNLDDALAEITLARASAAAARP
;
A
#
# COMPACT_ATOMS: atom_id res chain seq x y z
N MET A 1 69.41 -36.10 -27.69
CA MET A 1 69.75 -34.94 -26.84
C MET A 1 69.80 -33.71 -27.72
N GLN A 2 68.91 -32.74 -27.51
CA GLN A 2 69.19 -31.31 -27.71
C GLN A 2 68.02 -30.49 -27.12
N LEU A 3 68.33 -29.79 -26.03
CA LEU A 3 67.69 -28.55 -25.58
C LEU A 3 68.08 -27.42 -26.57
N LEU A 4 67.36 -26.31 -26.83
CA LEU A 4 66.71 -25.32 -25.96
C LEU A 4 65.73 -24.41 -26.78
N LYS A 5 64.74 -23.86 -26.05
CA LYS A 5 63.65 -22.84 -26.28
C LYS A 5 64.08 -21.43 -26.82
N PRO A 6 63.21 -20.37 -26.93
CA PRO A 6 61.72 -20.21 -27.02
C PRO A 6 61.22 -19.14 -28.07
N CYS A 7 59.90 -19.01 -28.30
CA CYS A 7 59.08 -17.76 -28.50
C CYS A 7 57.67 -18.14 -29.02
N VAL A 8 56.61 -18.18 -28.22
CA VAL A 8 55.75 -17.08 -27.72
C VAL A 8 54.76 -16.56 -28.78
N VAL A 9 53.49 -16.90 -28.51
CA VAL A 9 52.22 -16.18 -28.82
C VAL A 9 51.69 -16.22 -30.25
N LEU A 10 50.65 -17.04 -30.46
CA LEU A 10 49.58 -16.77 -31.45
C LEU A 10 48.38 -17.72 -31.29
N TRP A 11 47.75 -17.77 -30.10
CA TRP A 11 46.43 -18.40 -29.93
C TRP A 11 45.59 -17.56 -28.96
N ALA A 12 45.04 -16.46 -29.45
CA ALA A 12 44.02 -15.67 -28.75
C ALA A 12 43.17 -14.89 -29.76
N SER A 13 42.42 -15.62 -30.58
CA SER A 13 41.42 -15.00 -31.45
C SER A 13 40.41 -16.04 -31.92
N LEU A 14 39.59 -16.54 -31.00
CA LEU A 14 38.20 -16.91 -31.29
C LEU A 14 37.42 -17.07 -29.97
N LEU A 15 36.23 -16.46 -29.90
CA LEU A 15 35.23 -16.49 -28.82
C LEU A 15 35.39 -15.48 -27.67
N ILE A 16 35.45 -14.19 -28.00
CA ILE A 16 34.77 -13.17 -27.18
C ILE A 16 33.78 -12.44 -28.10
N LEU A 17 32.63 -13.05 -28.29
CA LEU A 17 31.37 -12.39 -28.63
C LEU A 17 30.36 -12.82 -27.56
N MET A 18 30.68 -12.52 -26.30
CA MET A 18 29.67 -12.40 -25.26
C MET A 18 29.00 -11.05 -25.50
N PRO A 19 27.67 -11.00 -25.76
CA PRO A 19 26.99 -9.73 -25.79
C PRO A 19 27.16 -9.10 -24.40
N SER A 20 27.83 -7.96 -24.35
CA SER A 20 27.84 -7.07 -23.20
C SER A 20 26.40 -6.64 -22.92
N GLY A 21 25.73 -7.36 -22.03
CA GLY A 21 24.33 -7.15 -21.69
C GLY A 21 23.80 -8.21 -20.73
N ALA A 22 24.59 -8.60 -19.72
CA ALA A 22 24.07 -9.40 -18.62
C ALA A 22 23.14 -8.53 -17.77
N HIS A 23 21.88 -8.39 -18.19
CA HIS A 23 20.84 -7.90 -17.29
C HIS A 23 20.76 -8.89 -16.13
N ALA A 24 21.11 -8.44 -14.92
CA ALA A 24 21.02 -9.25 -13.71
C ALA A 24 19.64 -9.90 -13.63
N ALA A 25 19.57 -11.18 -13.28
CA ALA A 25 18.27 -11.84 -13.17
C ALA A 25 17.56 -11.43 -11.86
N VAL A 26 16.25 -11.31 -11.90
CA VAL A 26 15.40 -11.09 -10.72
C VAL A 26 14.89 -12.43 -10.23
N MET A 27 14.98 -12.69 -8.94
CA MET A 27 14.41 -13.88 -8.32
C MET A 27 12.95 -13.62 -7.92
N LEU A 28 12.02 -14.40 -8.46
CA LEU A 28 10.63 -14.43 -8.01
C LEU A 28 10.48 -15.58 -7.02
N LYS A 29 10.12 -15.31 -5.78
CA LYS A 29 9.94 -16.32 -4.73
C LYS A 29 8.48 -16.39 -4.33
N ASN A 30 7.91 -17.58 -4.33
CA ASN A 30 6.55 -17.83 -3.90
C ASN A 30 6.60 -18.58 -2.56
N SER A 31 6.39 -17.85 -1.46
CA SER A 31 6.34 -18.42 -0.11
C SER A 31 4.94 -18.85 0.31
N MET A 32 3.94 -18.66 -0.56
CA MET A 32 2.56 -19.08 -0.32
C MET A 32 2.41 -20.60 -0.48
N SER A 33 1.30 -21.14 0.04
CA SER A 33 0.90 -22.54 -0.15
C SER A 33 0.16 -22.81 -1.46
N THR A 34 0.00 -21.80 -2.31
CA THR A 34 -0.73 -21.85 -3.59
C THR A 34 0.20 -21.44 -4.72
N ASP A 35 0.04 -22.07 -5.88
CA ASP A 35 0.81 -21.75 -7.07
C ASP A 35 0.40 -20.37 -7.62
N ILE A 36 1.41 -19.56 -7.96
CA ILE A 36 1.22 -18.37 -8.78
C ILE A 36 1.04 -18.82 -10.23
N LYS A 37 -0.06 -18.43 -10.85
CA LYS A 37 -0.36 -18.67 -12.26
C LYS A 37 0.40 -17.71 -13.16
N SER A 38 0.41 -16.41 -12.85
CA SER A 38 1.17 -15.42 -13.62
C SER A 38 1.63 -14.25 -12.77
N VAL A 39 2.77 -13.68 -13.15
CA VAL A 39 3.31 -12.40 -12.67
C VAL A 39 3.39 -11.46 -13.85
N PHE A 40 2.93 -10.22 -13.69
CA PHE A 40 2.92 -9.21 -14.73
C PHE A 40 3.31 -7.85 -14.16
N CYS A 41 4.00 -7.06 -14.98
CA CYS A 41 4.27 -5.67 -14.72
C CYS A 41 3.08 -4.83 -15.19
N ILE A 42 2.72 -3.79 -14.43
CA ILE A 42 1.66 -2.85 -14.80
C ILE A 42 2.25 -1.45 -14.92
N GLY A 43 2.12 -0.89 -16.12
CA GLY A 43 2.56 0.48 -16.44
C GLY A 43 1.72 1.55 -15.73
N LYS A 44 2.22 2.79 -15.76
CA LYS A 44 1.48 3.97 -15.28
C LYS A 44 0.16 4.21 -16.04
N ASN A 45 0.11 3.81 -17.31
CA ASN A 45 -1.07 3.87 -18.16
C ASN A 45 -2.02 2.67 -18.00
N GLY A 46 -1.65 1.67 -17.17
CA GLY A 46 -2.45 0.46 -16.95
C GLY A 46 -2.11 -0.73 -17.85
N ASP A 47 -1.17 -0.59 -18.79
CA ASP A 47 -0.74 -1.69 -19.66
C ASP A 47 -0.12 -2.82 -18.85
N LYS A 48 -0.46 -4.06 -19.21
CA LYS A 48 0.02 -5.28 -18.53
C LYS A 48 1.03 -6.00 -19.40
N LEU A 49 2.25 -6.14 -18.90
CA LEU A 49 3.32 -6.86 -19.57
C LEU A 49 3.66 -8.15 -18.80
N PRO A 50 3.66 -9.32 -19.45
CA PRO A 50 3.95 -10.58 -18.77
C PRO A 50 5.42 -10.64 -18.34
N VAL A 51 5.63 -11.00 -17.07
CA VAL A 51 6.96 -11.19 -16.48
C VAL A 51 7.28 -12.69 -16.38
N ALA A 52 6.34 -13.47 -15.84
CA ALA A 52 6.51 -14.90 -15.63
C ALA A 52 5.17 -15.64 -15.68
N ASP A 53 5.17 -16.83 -16.28
CA ASP A 53 4.04 -17.76 -16.27
C ASP A 53 4.34 -18.94 -15.35
N GLY A 54 3.70 -19.01 -14.19
CA GLY A 54 3.92 -20.10 -13.23
C GLY A 54 5.09 -19.85 -12.28
N VAL A 55 4.79 -19.74 -10.98
CA VAL A 55 5.77 -19.89 -9.89
C VAL A 55 5.16 -20.86 -8.87
N PRO A 56 5.62 -22.12 -8.81
CA PRO A 56 5.07 -23.13 -7.91
C PRO A 56 5.09 -22.67 -6.44
N LYS A 57 4.15 -23.16 -5.63
CA LYS A 57 4.13 -22.92 -4.18
C LYS A 57 5.46 -23.32 -3.54
N ARG A 58 5.91 -22.52 -2.56
CA ARG A 58 7.16 -22.74 -1.81
C ARG A 58 8.38 -22.94 -2.73
N SER A 59 8.46 -22.17 -3.80
CA SER A 59 9.54 -22.27 -4.78
C SER A 59 10.02 -20.91 -5.25
N SER A 60 11.09 -20.90 -6.01
CA SER A 60 11.62 -19.69 -6.63
C SER A 60 11.87 -19.89 -8.11
N ARG A 61 11.77 -18.82 -8.88
CA ARG A 61 12.03 -18.78 -10.31
C ARG A 61 12.81 -17.53 -10.67
N SER A 62 13.90 -17.72 -11.41
CA SER A 62 14.66 -16.61 -11.95
C SER A 62 14.05 -16.11 -13.27
N VAL A 63 13.96 -14.79 -13.43
CA VAL A 63 13.52 -14.13 -14.67
C VAL A 63 14.51 -13.03 -15.08
N PRO A 64 14.67 -12.72 -16.37
CA PRO A 64 15.53 -11.62 -16.79
C PRO A 64 15.04 -10.27 -16.24
N ALA A 65 15.91 -9.42 -15.67
CA ALA A 65 15.49 -8.07 -15.24
C ALA A 65 14.89 -7.23 -16.37
N GLY A 66 15.28 -7.52 -17.63
CA GLY A 66 14.65 -6.98 -18.85
C GLY A 66 13.13 -6.96 -18.81
N ARG A 67 12.51 -7.99 -18.20
CA ARG A 67 11.05 -8.14 -18.06
C ARG A 67 10.40 -7.06 -17.19
N PHE A 68 11.19 -6.36 -16.37
CA PHE A 68 10.75 -5.25 -15.53
C PHE A 68 11.24 -3.88 -16.02
N SER A 69 12.28 -3.86 -16.86
CA SER A 69 13.01 -2.63 -17.22
C SER A 69 12.59 -1.98 -18.54
N GLU A 70 11.61 -2.53 -19.27
CA GLU A 70 11.07 -1.91 -20.48
C GLU A 70 9.85 -0.99 -20.17
N HIS A 71 10.09 0.17 -19.55
CA HIS A 71 9.15 1.32 -19.49
C HIS A 71 8.13 1.37 -18.33
N SER A 72 8.56 1.81 -17.14
CA SER A 72 7.65 2.38 -16.13
C SER A 72 6.76 1.37 -15.38
N CYS A 73 7.35 0.28 -14.89
CA CYS A 73 6.66 -0.62 -13.98
C CYS A 73 6.26 0.11 -12.69
N ALA A 74 4.98 0.49 -12.59
CA ALA A 74 4.45 1.20 -11.43
C ALA A 74 3.88 0.23 -10.39
N ARG A 75 3.45 -0.96 -10.85
CA ARG A 75 2.90 -2.01 -9.99
C ARG A 75 3.33 -3.38 -10.50
N ILE A 76 3.44 -4.32 -9.57
CA ILE A 76 3.57 -5.75 -9.86
C ILE A 76 2.21 -6.39 -9.62
N GLY A 77 1.67 -7.06 -10.62
CA GLY A 77 0.46 -7.84 -10.52
C GLY A 77 0.74 -9.34 -10.48
N VAL A 78 -0.09 -10.07 -9.75
CA VAL A 78 -0.03 -11.53 -9.64
C VAL A 78 -1.42 -12.13 -9.78
N THR A 79 -1.52 -13.28 -10.45
CA THR A 79 -2.69 -14.17 -10.34
C THR A 79 -2.25 -15.51 -9.79
N VAL A 80 -3.04 -16.10 -8.91
CA VAL A 80 -2.81 -17.45 -8.38
C VAL A 80 -3.76 -18.45 -9.05
N GLN A 81 -3.42 -19.74 -9.01
CA GLN A 81 -4.20 -20.79 -9.68
C GLN A 81 -5.66 -20.88 -9.20
N THR A 82 -5.96 -20.45 -7.97
CA THR A 82 -7.32 -20.42 -7.43
C THR A 82 -8.19 -19.31 -8.04
N GLY A 83 -7.64 -18.47 -8.91
CA GLY A 83 -8.35 -17.36 -9.57
C GLY A 83 -8.25 -16.02 -8.82
N ALA A 84 -7.71 -16.01 -7.60
CA ALA A 84 -7.41 -14.76 -6.90
C ALA A 84 -6.23 -14.04 -7.55
N GLY A 85 -6.13 -12.72 -7.32
CA GLY A 85 -5.01 -11.92 -7.81
C GLY A 85 -4.85 -10.63 -7.03
N TRP A 86 -3.63 -10.10 -7.03
CA TRP A 86 -3.24 -8.92 -6.26
C TRP A 86 -2.36 -8.00 -7.10
N GLN A 87 -2.31 -6.72 -6.71
CA GLN A 87 -1.36 -5.76 -7.24
C GLN A 87 -0.59 -5.12 -6.08
N TYR A 88 0.69 -4.91 -6.29
CA TYR A 88 1.60 -4.30 -5.33
C TYR A 88 2.17 -3.05 -5.98
N TYR A 89 1.93 -1.89 -5.36
CA TYR A 89 2.57 -0.66 -5.80
C TYR A 89 4.05 -0.73 -5.46
N VAL A 90 4.88 -0.40 -6.43
CA VAL A 90 6.32 -0.38 -6.27
C VAL A 90 6.83 0.99 -6.63
N GLU A 91 7.64 1.59 -5.76
CA GLU A 91 8.30 2.84 -6.12
C GLU A 91 9.24 2.59 -7.31
N PRO A 92 9.21 3.48 -8.32
CA PRO A 92 9.85 3.21 -9.58
C PRO A 92 11.37 3.41 -9.49
N GLU A 93 12.10 2.33 -9.24
CA GLU A 93 13.48 2.20 -9.73
C GLU A 93 13.65 0.92 -10.55
N PRO A 94 13.16 0.94 -11.81
CA PRO A 94 13.26 -0.21 -12.73
C PRO A 94 14.71 -0.68 -12.87
N GLY A 95 14.95 -1.98 -12.71
CA GLY A 95 16.27 -2.58 -12.84
C GLY A 95 17.06 -2.76 -11.54
N ARG A 96 16.56 -2.26 -10.40
CA ARG A 96 17.18 -2.49 -9.09
C ARG A 96 16.66 -3.72 -8.35
N PHE A 97 15.60 -4.38 -8.83
CA PHE A 97 15.11 -5.59 -8.17
C PHE A 97 16.18 -6.70 -8.21
N ARG A 98 16.41 -7.29 -7.04
CA ARG A 98 17.20 -8.53 -6.87
C ARG A 98 16.25 -9.69 -6.63
N GLU A 99 15.32 -9.52 -5.69
CA GLU A 99 14.35 -10.53 -5.29
C GLU A 99 12.99 -9.90 -5.02
N LEU A 100 11.95 -10.63 -5.40
CA LEU A 100 10.54 -10.32 -5.18
C LEU A 100 9.90 -11.56 -4.55
N GLU A 101 9.62 -11.50 -3.25
CA GLU A 101 9.02 -12.58 -2.49
C GLU A 101 7.54 -12.32 -2.23
N PHE A 102 6.69 -13.15 -2.82
CA PHE A 102 5.24 -13.15 -2.61
C PHE A 102 4.90 -14.02 -1.39
N SER A 103 4.28 -13.42 -0.38
CA SER A 103 3.90 -14.10 0.87
C SER A 103 2.48 -13.74 1.31
N LEU A 104 2.06 -14.38 2.41
CA LEU A 104 0.87 -14.01 3.16
C LEU A 104 1.32 -13.65 4.59
N ASP A 105 1.31 -12.36 4.92
CA ASP A 105 1.77 -11.83 6.21
C ASP A 105 0.61 -11.46 7.12
N ALA A 106 0.82 -11.56 8.43
CA ALA A 106 -0.17 -11.17 9.43
C ALA A 106 0.13 -9.75 9.91
N ALA A 107 -0.91 -8.98 10.25
CA ALA A 107 -0.75 -7.63 10.80
C ALA A 107 -0.10 -7.62 12.20
N GLY A 108 -0.14 -8.77 12.91
CA GLY A 108 0.49 -8.94 14.21
C GLY A 108 0.83 -10.39 14.50
N GLN A 109 1.68 -10.62 15.50
CA GLN A 109 2.20 -11.94 15.86
C GLN A 109 1.13 -12.95 16.32
N TYR A 110 -0.02 -12.48 16.80
CA TYR A 110 -1.14 -13.32 17.27
C TYR A 110 -2.31 -13.37 16.28
N GLU A 111 -2.18 -12.71 15.13
CA GLU A 111 -3.24 -12.66 14.13
C GLU A 111 -3.27 -13.95 13.31
N THR A 112 -4.45 -14.56 13.23
CA THR A 112 -4.68 -15.78 12.43
C THR A 112 -4.96 -15.46 10.97
N ARG A 113 -5.41 -14.24 10.68
CA ARG A 113 -5.68 -13.79 9.32
C ARG A 113 -4.39 -13.29 8.68
N LYS A 114 -4.15 -13.75 7.45
CA LYS A 114 -2.97 -13.39 6.66
C LYS A 114 -3.38 -12.65 5.39
N TYR A 115 -2.48 -11.80 4.93
CA TYR A 115 -2.71 -10.86 3.86
C TYR A 115 -1.61 -10.94 2.81
N PRO A 116 -1.96 -10.82 1.53
CA PRO A 116 -0.96 -10.83 0.48
C PRO A 116 0.00 -9.66 0.63
N SER A 117 1.28 -9.93 0.54
CA SER A 117 2.37 -8.97 0.64
C SER A 117 3.48 -9.34 -0.33
N LEU A 118 4.32 -8.36 -0.64
CA LEU A 118 5.45 -8.49 -1.52
C LEU A 118 6.69 -7.93 -0.81
N LEU A 119 7.62 -8.78 -0.42
CA LEU A 119 8.94 -8.33 0.01
C LEU A 119 9.80 -8.04 -1.22
N ILE A 120 10.24 -6.79 -1.34
CA ILE A 120 11.08 -6.28 -2.42
C ILE A 120 12.48 -6.13 -1.88
N THR A 121 13.42 -6.85 -2.48
CA THR A 121 14.84 -6.70 -2.16
C THR A 121 15.57 -6.13 -3.36
N LEU A 122 16.31 -5.04 -3.14
CA LEU A 122 17.08 -4.35 -4.16
C LEU A 122 18.49 -4.96 -4.30
N GLN A 123 19.14 -4.70 -5.44
CA GLN A 123 20.52 -5.13 -5.72
C GLN A 123 21.53 -4.59 -4.70
N GLY A 124 21.24 -3.45 -4.07
CA GLY A 124 22.04 -2.88 -2.98
C GLY A 124 21.87 -3.59 -1.63
N GLY A 125 20.93 -4.52 -1.50
CA GLY A 125 20.63 -5.23 -0.25
C GLY A 125 19.50 -4.62 0.57
N ASP A 126 19.10 -3.38 0.29
CA ASP A 126 17.93 -2.74 0.90
C ASP A 126 16.67 -3.56 0.60
N ALA A 127 15.79 -3.68 1.59
CA ALA A 127 14.54 -4.40 1.45
C ALA A 127 13.37 -3.57 2.01
N SER A 128 12.24 -3.64 1.31
CA SER A 128 10.98 -3.02 1.73
C SER A 128 9.83 -3.99 1.48
N VAL A 129 8.76 -3.84 2.24
CA VAL A 129 7.53 -4.62 2.02
C VAL A 129 6.53 -3.74 1.30
N ALA A 130 6.09 -4.18 0.13
CA ALA A 130 4.97 -3.60 -0.58
C ALA A 130 3.69 -4.40 -0.27
N PRO A 131 2.71 -3.79 0.39
CA PRO A 131 1.43 -4.44 0.64
C PRO A 131 0.59 -4.59 -0.64
N ALA A 132 -0.28 -5.59 -0.69
CA ALA A 132 -1.26 -5.69 -1.76
C ALA A 132 -2.27 -4.55 -1.64
N GLY A 133 -2.53 -3.86 -2.74
CA GLY A 133 -3.53 -2.80 -2.82
C GLY A 133 -2.99 -1.45 -3.29
N VAL A 134 -3.89 -0.47 -3.37
CA VAL A 134 -3.55 0.93 -3.71
C VAL A 134 -3.14 1.69 -2.44
N PRO A 135 -2.01 2.41 -2.41
CA PRO A 135 -1.65 3.26 -1.27
C PRO A 135 -2.70 4.34 -0.98
N MET A 136 -2.98 4.62 0.29
CA MET A 136 -3.95 5.64 0.70
C MET A 136 -3.65 7.03 0.12
N ALA A 137 -2.38 7.42 0.02
CA ALA A 137 -1.99 8.68 -0.59
C ALA A 137 -2.44 8.74 -2.06
N THR A 138 -2.26 7.64 -2.82
CA THR A 138 -2.75 7.52 -4.19
C THR A 138 -4.28 7.54 -4.26
N VAL A 139 -4.96 6.91 -3.30
CA VAL A 139 -6.44 6.97 -3.18
C VAL A 139 -6.90 8.43 -3.02
N ALA A 140 -6.29 9.15 -2.08
CA ALA A 140 -6.61 10.54 -1.78
C ALA A 140 -6.41 11.44 -3.01
N GLU A 141 -5.27 11.33 -3.70
CA GLU A 141 -5.02 12.08 -4.92
C GLU A 141 -6.06 11.82 -6.01
N LEU A 142 -6.42 10.56 -6.22
CA LEU A 142 -7.41 10.18 -7.22
C LEU A 142 -8.81 10.71 -6.85
N MET A 143 -9.18 10.68 -5.57
CA MET A 143 -10.44 11.25 -5.10
C MET A 143 -10.49 12.77 -5.28
N ARG A 144 -9.40 13.50 -5.01
CA ARG A 144 -9.32 14.95 -5.29
C ARG A 144 -9.58 15.26 -6.77
N LYS A 145 -9.18 14.37 -7.67
CA LYS A 145 -9.32 14.54 -9.12
C LYS A 145 -10.70 14.23 -9.68
N GLY A 146 -11.67 13.79 -8.87
CA GLY A 146 -13.00 13.52 -9.42
C GLY A 146 -13.22 12.14 -10.01
N LEU A 147 -12.40 11.15 -9.66
CA LEU A 147 -12.45 9.83 -10.30
C LEU A 147 -13.81 9.11 -10.09
N ASP A 148 -14.29 8.45 -11.14
CA ASP A 148 -15.47 7.57 -11.08
C ASP A 148 -15.12 6.16 -10.54
N GLN A 149 -16.15 5.41 -10.15
CA GLN A 149 -15.99 4.08 -9.55
C GLN A 149 -15.38 3.04 -10.50
N THR A 150 -15.66 3.11 -11.80
CA THR A 150 -15.15 2.16 -12.80
C THR A 150 -13.66 2.38 -13.03
N SER A 151 -13.28 3.64 -13.23
CA SER A 151 -11.89 4.08 -13.33
C SER A 151 -11.11 3.73 -12.05
N TRP A 152 -11.73 3.88 -10.87
CA TRP A 152 -11.13 3.43 -9.61
C TRP A 152 -10.90 1.92 -9.56
N LYS A 153 -11.92 1.13 -9.89
CA LYS A 153 -11.82 -0.34 -9.90
C LYS A 153 -10.75 -0.83 -10.89
N ALA A 154 -10.51 -0.12 -11.98
CA ALA A 154 -9.41 -0.41 -12.89
C ALA A 154 -8.03 -0.13 -12.26
N CYS A 155 -7.92 0.88 -11.40
CA CYS A 155 -6.69 1.16 -10.64
C CYS A 155 -6.44 0.14 -9.52
N ALA A 156 -7.48 -0.29 -8.80
CA ALA A 156 -7.36 -1.23 -7.68
C ALA A 156 -7.34 -2.73 -8.10
N LEU A 157 -7.97 -3.02 -9.25
CA LEU A 157 -8.19 -4.29 -9.97
C LEU A 157 -8.58 -5.53 -9.13
N PRO A 158 -9.58 -6.28 -9.61
CA PRO A 158 -9.24 -7.53 -10.27
C PRO A 158 -9.79 -7.58 -11.69
N GLY A 159 -8.96 -8.04 -12.62
CA GLY A 159 -9.30 -8.20 -14.01
C GLY A 159 -9.25 -9.67 -14.33
N TYR A 160 -10.39 -10.31 -14.21
CA TYR A 160 -10.99 -11.25 -15.15
C TYR A 160 -12.45 -11.34 -14.70
N GLU A 161 -13.40 -11.42 -15.63
CA GLU A 161 -14.84 -11.34 -15.40
C GLU A 161 -15.46 -12.45 -14.49
N SER A 162 -14.68 -13.08 -13.59
CA SER A 162 -15.00 -14.37 -12.96
C SER A 162 -14.74 -14.46 -11.45
N LEU A 163 -14.42 -13.37 -10.73
CA LEU A 163 -14.55 -13.41 -9.27
C LEU A 163 -16.02 -13.25 -8.90
N LYS A 164 -16.71 -14.39 -8.76
CA LYS A 164 -18.11 -14.49 -8.28
C LYS A 164 -18.32 -13.79 -6.93
N ASP A 165 -17.25 -13.55 -6.17
CA ASP A 165 -17.22 -12.66 -5.01
C ASP A 165 -16.25 -11.49 -5.27
N PRO A 166 -16.71 -10.24 -5.42
CA PRO A 166 -15.87 -9.04 -5.53
C PRO A 166 -15.18 -8.65 -4.20
N GLY A 167 -15.07 -9.58 -3.25
CA GLY A 167 -14.96 -9.29 -1.82
C GLY A 167 -13.60 -8.84 -1.29
N ILE A 168 -12.51 -8.86 -2.07
CA ILE A 168 -11.19 -8.53 -1.54
C ILE A 168 -10.41 -7.69 -2.55
N PHE A 169 -10.85 -6.45 -2.71
CA PHE A 169 -9.88 -5.41 -3.03
C PHE A 169 -9.00 -5.22 -1.79
N ALA A 170 -7.75 -4.83 -1.99
CA ALA A 170 -6.90 -4.39 -0.89
C ALA A 170 -6.59 -2.91 -1.13
N VAL A 171 -6.70 -2.11 -0.07
CA VAL A 171 -6.14 -0.76 -0.03
C VAL A 171 -5.04 -0.83 1.01
N SER A 172 -3.88 -0.34 0.64
CA SER A 172 -2.72 -0.33 1.49
C SER A 172 -2.71 0.99 2.26
N PHE A 173 -2.86 0.92 3.58
CA PHE A 173 -2.64 2.07 4.45
C PHE A 173 -1.33 1.83 5.21
N ALA A 174 -0.46 2.84 5.25
CA ALA A 174 0.81 2.80 5.98
C ALA A 174 1.84 1.77 5.49
N ASP A 175 1.85 1.42 4.20
CA ASP A 175 2.66 0.32 3.67
C ASP A 175 2.42 -1.04 4.36
N GLN A 176 1.27 -1.20 5.03
CA GLN A 176 0.80 -2.48 5.57
C GLN A 176 -0.38 -3.00 4.75
N SER A 177 -0.47 -4.31 4.59
CA SER A 177 -1.57 -4.95 3.86
C SER A 177 -2.77 -5.03 4.76
N TRP A 178 -3.82 -4.28 4.43
CA TRP A 178 -5.12 -4.41 5.06
C TRP A 178 -6.00 -5.22 4.12
N SER A 179 -6.51 -6.40 4.53
CA SER A 179 -7.70 -6.91 3.82
C SER A 179 -8.92 -6.24 4.36
N LEU A 180 -9.73 -5.81 3.41
CA LEU A 180 -11.09 -5.40 3.68
C LEU A 180 -11.80 -6.59 4.35
N GLY A 181 -12.36 -6.38 5.53
CA GLY A 181 -13.16 -7.36 6.26
C GLY A 181 -14.44 -7.71 5.49
N ARG A 182 -15.33 -8.49 6.09
CA ARG A 182 -16.60 -8.95 5.47
C ARG A 182 -17.44 -7.83 4.83
N GLN A 183 -17.27 -6.58 5.27
CA GLN A 183 -18.00 -5.42 4.74
C GLN A 183 -17.35 -4.77 3.52
N GLY A 184 -16.11 -5.12 3.17
CA GLY A 184 -15.46 -4.73 1.93
C GLY A 184 -15.13 -3.24 1.82
N MET A 185 -15.08 -2.76 0.59
CA MET A 185 -15.03 -1.33 0.27
C MET A 185 -16.42 -0.89 -0.15
N ARG A 186 -16.89 0.23 0.40
CA ARG A 186 -18.14 0.86 -0.02
C ARG A 186 -17.84 2.20 -0.66
N PHE A 187 -18.42 2.41 -1.84
CA PHE A 187 -18.33 3.64 -2.61
C PHE A 187 -19.70 4.33 -2.53
N ASP A 188 -19.70 5.62 -2.19
CA ASP A 188 -20.87 6.48 -2.35
C ASP A 188 -20.49 7.68 -3.23
N GLY A 189 -21.39 8.07 -4.13
CA GLY A 189 -21.12 9.03 -5.18
C GLY A 189 -22.39 9.63 -5.77
N LYS A 190 -22.36 10.92 -6.06
CA LYS A 190 -23.40 11.59 -6.85
C LYS A 190 -22.88 11.73 -8.29
N ASN A 191 -23.77 11.63 -9.29
CA ASN A 191 -23.43 11.90 -10.70
C ASN A 191 -22.20 11.13 -11.23
N SER A 192 -22.01 9.88 -10.80
CA SER A 192 -20.88 9.00 -11.19
C SER A 192 -19.50 9.37 -10.62
N THR A 193 -19.37 10.39 -9.76
CA THR A 193 -18.10 10.71 -9.09
C THR A 193 -18.02 10.09 -7.70
N LEU A 194 -16.86 9.58 -7.32
CA LEU A 194 -16.65 9.00 -5.99
C LEU A 194 -16.58 10.08 -4.90
N GLU A 195 -17.60 10.20 -4.06
CA GLU A 195 -17.65 11.18 -2.96
C GLU A 195 -17.16 10.62 -1.63
N THR A 196 -17.36 9.32 -1.39
CA THR A 196 -16.96 8.65 -0.15
C THR A 196 -16.50 7.22 -0.40
N LEU A 197 -15.42 6.84 0.26
CA LEU A 197 -14.85 5.49 0.28
C LEU A 197 -14.76 5.03 1.74
N SER A 198 -15.40 3.91 2.09
CA SER A 198 -15.25 3.28 3.41
C SER A 198 -14.54 1.94 3.28
N MET A 199 -13.61 1.67 4.21
CA MET A 199 -12.75 0.49 4.27
C MET A 199 -12.79 -0.07 5.69
N PHE A 200 -12.85 -1.40 5.83
CA PHE A 200 -12.89 -2.05 7.13
C PHE A 200 -11.72 -3.00 7.22
N ALA A 201 -10.86 -2.92 8.23
CA ALA A 201 -9.76 -3.87 8.34
C ALA A 201 -9.22 -3.95 9.77
N PRO A 202 -8.67 -5.11 10.17
CA PRO A 202 -8.12 -5.25 11.51
C PRO A 202 -6.80 -4.50 11.67
N PHE A 203 -6.46 -4.09 12.89
CA PHE A 203 -5.27 -3.30 13.18
C PHE A 203 -4.53 -3.78 14.44
N ALA A 204 -3.25 -3.40 14.54
CA ALA A 204 -2.47 -3.42 15.76
C ALA A 204 -1.92 -2.01 16.07
N ASN A 205 -1.43 -1.77 17.29
CA ASN A 205 -0.88 -0.45 17.67
C ASN A 205 0.27 -0.02 16.76
N THR A 206 1.13 -0.96 16.35
CA THR A 206 2.22 -0.72 15.39
C THR A 206 1.70 -0.30 14.01
N THR A 207 0.56 -0.87 13.59
CA THR A 207 -0.12 -0.52 12.33
C THR A 207 -0.69 0.89 12.37
N LEU A 208 -1.30 1.29 13.50
CA LEU A 208 -1.83 2.64 13.67
C LEU A 208 -0.71 3.69 13.68
N GLY A 209 0.39 3.43 14.40
CA GLY A 209 1.55 4.33 14.43
C GLY A 209 2.12 4.59 13.03
N ALA A 210 2.37 3.52 12.25
CA ALA A 210 2.81 3.67 10.86
C ALA A 210 1.81 4.47 9.99
N GLY A 211 0.51 4.34 10.29
CA GLY A 211 -0.55 5.11 9.65
C GLY A 211 -0.46 6.60 9.92
N PHE A 212 -0.19 6.99 11.16
CA PHE A 212 0.02 8.38 11.54
C PHE A 212 1.26 8.96 10.87
N ASP A 213 2.37 8.22 10.82
CA ASP A 213 3.60 8.65 10.14
C ASP A 213 3.35 8.95 8.65
N GLU A 214 2.63 8.07 7.96
CA GLU A 214 2.29 8.25 6.54
C GLU A 214 1.33 9.44 6.34
N LEU A 215 0.34 9.62 7.21
CA LEU A 215 -0.54 10.80 7.17
C LEU A 215 0.24 12.10 7.36
N LYS A 216 1.16 12.14 8.33
CA LYS A 216 2.04 13.28 8.61
C LYS A 216 2.92 13.62 7.41
N LYS A 217 3.57 12.60 6.80
CA LYS A 217 4.38 12.75 5.58
C LYS A 217 3.59 13.33 4.41
N ASN A 218 2.30 13.01 4.31
CA ASN A 218 1.42 13.47 3.24
C ASN A 218 0.60 14.73 3.60
N GLY A 219 1.00 15.47 4.64
CA GLY A 219 0.41 16.77 4.97
C GLY A 219 -1.03 16.70 5.50
N TRP A 220 -1.42 15.57 6.09
CA TRP A 220 -2.68 15.48 6.84
C TRP A 220 -2.51 16.08 8.23
N LEU A 221 -3.59 16.67 8.75
CA LEU A 221 -3.63 17.24 10.10
C LEU A 221 -4.73 16.58 10.93
N PRO A 222 -4.47 16.26 12.21
CA PRO A 222 -5.52 15.91 13.16
C PRO A 222 -6.53 17.07 13.27
N LEU A 223 -7.81 16.76 13.17
CA LEU A 223 -8.90 17.73 13.32
C LEU A 223 -9.73 17.45 14.56
N VAL A 224 -10.10 16.19 14.79
CA VAL A 224 -10.97 15.75 15.88
C VAL A 224 -10.46 14.43 16.45
N LEU A 225 -10.44 14.30 17.78
CA LEU A 225 -10.31 13.04 18.50
C LEU A 225 -11.51 12.89 19.43
N GLU A 226 -12.27 11.82 19.25
CA GLU A 226 -13.34 11.39 20.14
C GLU A 226 -12.89 10.10 20.84
N ALA A 227 -12.68 10.20 22.15
CA ALA A 227 -12.30 9.06 22.98
C ALA A 227 -12.93 9.23 24.36
N ASN A 228 -13.40 8.14 24.95
CA ASN A 228 -13.86 8.10 26.35
C ASN A 228 -14.96 9.13 26.67
N GLY A 229 -15.85 9.39 25.71
CA GLY A 229 -16.93 10.38 25.85
C GLY A 229 -16.47 11.85 25.81
N GLN A 230 -15.19 12.08 25.54
CA GLN A 230 -14.63 13.41 25.32
C GLN A 230 -14.38 13.63 23.83
N THR A 231 -14.60 14.86 23.39
CA THR A 231 -14.29 15.31 22.03
C THR A 231 -13.27 16.43 22.12
N SER A 232 -12.09 16.20 21.56
CA SER A 232 -11.02 17.18 21.43
C SER A 232 -10.95 17.66 19.98
N VAL A 233 -10.87 18.98 19.78
CA VAL A 233 -10.72 19.60 18.46
C VAL A 233 -9.41 20.37 18.38
N PHE A 234 -8.71 20.27 17.26
CA PHE A 234 -7.33 20.74 17.14
C PHE A 234 -7.18 22.05 16.39
N ASN A 235 -8.20 22.47 15.63
CA ASN A 235 -8.21 23.74 14.90
C ASN A 235 -9.65 24.15 14.55
N ALA A 236 -9.80 25.28 13.85
CA ALA A 236 -11.11 25.81 13.42
C ALA A 236 -11.90 24.82 12.54
N GLN A 237 -11.23 24.05 11.68
CA GLN A 237 -11.88 23.03 10.86
C GLN A 237 -12.40 21.87 11.73
N GLY A 238 -11.62 21.45 12.73
CA GLY A 238 -12.04 20.49 13.75
C GLY A 238 -13.25 20.99 14.55
N ALA A 239 -13.24 22.25 14.97
CA ALA A 239 -14.36 22.88 15.67
C ALA A 239 -15.62 22.96 14.78
N ALA A 240 -15.47 23.18 13.48
CA ALA A 240 -16.60 23.14 12.54
C ALA A 240 -17.20 21.72 12.40
N LEU A 241 -16.35 20.68 12.46
CA LEU A 241 -16.78 19.28 12.38
C LEU A 241 -17.38 18.75 13.69
N ALA A 242 -16.93 19.29 14.83
CA ALA A 242 -17.42 18.93 16.16
C ALA A 242 -17.59 20.20 17.03
N PRO A 243 -18.70 20.95 16.87
CA PRO A 243 -18.90 22.26 17.53
C PRO A 243 -18.94 22.21 19.05
N GLN A 244 -19.24 21.05 19.63
CA GLN A 244 -19.28 20.82 21.08
C GLN A 244 -17.94 20.31 21.63
N GLY A 245 -16.94 20.11 20.77
CA GLY A 245 -15.63 19.62 21.18
C GLY A 245 -14.81 20.69 21.88
N LYS A 246 -13.97 20.25 22.82
CA LYS A 246 -13.04 21.12 23.55
C LYS A 246 -11.84 21.43 22.66
N LEU A 247 -11.58 22.70 22.41
CA LEU A 247 -10.38 23.13 21.70
C LEU A 247 -9.13 22.75 22.50
N VAL A 248 -8.20 22.09 21.84
CA VAL A 248 -6.86 21.81 22.38
C VAL A 248 -6.06 23.11 22.28
N GLU A 249 -5.80 23.74 23.43
CA GLU A 249 -5.00 24.95 23.50
C GLU A 249 -3.50 24.61 23.35
N GLY A 250 -2.75 25.43 22.62
CA GLY A 250 -1.29 25.29 22.50
C GLY A 250 -0.72 25.05 21.10
N PRO A 251 -1.29 24.21 20.22
CA PRO A 251 -0.67 23.94 18.93
C PRO A 251 -0.82 25.13 17.98
N GLN A 252 0.30 25.72 17.55
CA GLN A 252 0.36 26.79 16.54
C GLN A 252 0.95 26.32 15.22
N THR A 253 1.59 25.15 15.22
CA THR A 253 2.18 24.52 14.04
C THR A 253 1.58 23.15 13.78
N ALA A 254 1.77 22.63 12.56
CA ALA A 254 1.39 21.27 12.19
C ALA A 254 2.06 20.21 13.09
N GLU A 255 3.33 20.43 13.42
CA GLU A 255 4.11 19.53 14.28
C GLU A 255 3.55 19.48 15.70
N GLU A 256 3.31 20.65 16.30
CA GLU A 256 2.70 20.74 17.64
C GLU A 256 1.28 20.13 17.66
N THR A 257 0.54 20.25 16.56
CA THR A 257 -0.79 19.64 16.43
C THR A 257 -0.70 18.11 16.50
N TRP A 258 0.25 17.51 15.76
CA TRP A 258 0.50 16.07 15.80
C TRP A 258 0.98 15.62 17.18
N GLN A 259 1.91 16.34 17.81
CA GLN A 259 2.38 16.03 19.15
C GLN A 259 1.26 16.07 20.20
N ALA A 260 0.40 17.08 20.16
CA ALA A 260 -0.75 17.19 21.05
C ALA A 260 -1.75 16.05 20.81
N PHE A 261 -1.99 15.69 19.54
CA PHE A 261 -2.84 14.56 19.18
C PHE A 261 -2.28 13.25 19.72
N GLU A 262 -1.02 12.93 19.47
CA GLU A 262 -0.38 11.68 19.91
C GLU A 262 -0.39 11.56 21.44
N ALA A 263 -0.10 12.65 22.15
CA ALA A 263 -0.17 12.67 23.61
C ALA A 263 -1.58 12.35 24.12
N LEU A 264 -2.63 12.92 23.51
CA LEU A 264 -4.01 12.61 23.87
C LEU A 264 -4.41 11.19 23.45
N PHE A 265 -3.96 10.72 22.28
CA PHE A 265 -4.26 9.39 21.78
C PHE A 265 -3.69 8.30 22.70
N VAL A 266 -2.41 8.40 23.06
CA VAL A 266 -1.73 7.45 23.97
C VAL A 266 -2.34 7.49 25.37
N ASN A 267 -2.62 8.68 25.92
CA ASN A 267 -3.19 8.79 27.26
C ASN A 267 -4.63 8.25 27.38
N ASN A 268 -5.31 8.00 26.26
CA ASN A 268 -6.65 7.44 26.23
C ASN A 268 -6.67 5.90 26.11
N ASP A 269 -5.53 5.24 25.88
CA ASP A 269 -5.41 3.78 25.71
C ASP A 269 -5.78 2.99 26.99
N ASP A 270 -5.73 3.64 28.17
CA ASP A 270 -5.88 2.98 29.47
C ASP A 270 -7.24 3.17 30.17
N ARG A 271 -8.19 3.96 29.64
CA ARG A 271 -9.37 4.36 30.44
C ARG A 271 -10.70 4.43 29.69
N THR A 272 -11.42 3.31 29.67
CA THR A 272 -12.89 3.26 29.54
C THR A 272 -13.49 4.06 28.36
N GLY A 273 -13.37 3.48 27.18
CA GLY A 273 -14.09 3.83 25.97
C GLY A 273 -13.63 2.92 24.85
N LYS A 274 -14.48 1.95 24.50
CA LYS A 274 -14.13 0.80 23.63
C LYS A 274 -14.03 1.18 22.15
N THR A 275 -14.47 2.39 21.83
CA THR A 275 -14.49 2.93 20.48
C THR A 275 -13.84 4.31 20.48
N MET A 276 -12.87 4.50 19.60
CA MET A 276 -12.26 5.79 19.35
C MET A 276 -12.61 6.24 17.94
N ARG A 277 -12.80 7.55 17.74
CA ARG A 277 -12.96 8.14 16.42
C ARG A 277 -11.96 9.25 16.24
N VAL A 278 -11.21 9.20 15.15
CA VAL A 278 -10.23 10.21 14.78
C VAL A 278 -10.59 10.77 13.42
N VAL A 279 -10.50 12.09 13.26
CA VAL A 279 -10.70 12.76 11.97
C VAL A 279 -9.44 13.52 11.60
N PHE A 280 -8.96 13.25 10.39
CA PHE A 280 -7.85 13.96 9.76
C PHE A 280 -8.35 14.75 8.56
N GLY A 281 -7.74 15.90 8.33
CA GLY A 281 -8.01 16.79 7.21
C GLY A 281 -6.80 16.92 6.31
N SER A 282 -7.06 17.00 5.01
CA SER A 282 -6.09 17.42 3.99
C SER A 282 -6.86 18.07 2.85
N GLU A 283 -6.22 18.83 1.97
CA GLU A 283 -6.87 19.68 0.95
C GLU A 283 -8.11 19.03 0.31
N GLY A 284 -9.30 19.57 0.64
CA GLY A 284 -10.60 19.13 0.12
C GLY A 284 -11.08 17.75 0.56
N LEU A 285 -10.40 17.07 1.48
CA LEU A 285 -10.68 15.72 1.94
C LEU A 285 -10.72 15.61 3.46
N THR A 286 -11.52 14.67 3.94
CA THR A 286 -11.54 14.23 5.34
C THR A 286 -11.36 12.72 5.40
N LEU A 287 -10.47 12.27 6.28
CA LEU A 287 -10.27 10.86 6.59
C LEU A 287 -10.72 10.62 8.02
N VAL A 288 -11.73 9.79 8.19
CA VAL A 288 -12.28 9.39 9.48
C VAL A 288 -11.80 7.97 9.78
N MET A 289 -11.19 7.76 10.92
CA MET A 289 -10.86 6.42 11.43
C MET A 289 -11.68 6.15 12.68
N SER A 290 -12.56 5.16 12.61
CA SER A 290 -13.32 4.65 13.75
C SER A 290 -12.70 3.32 14.18
N LEU A 291 -12.13 3.29 15.38
CA LEU A 291 -11.40 2.15 15.93
C LEU A 291 -12.28 1.47 16.98
N ASN A 292 -12.55 0.18 16.80
CA ASN A 292 -13.07 -0.70 17.83
C ASN A 292 -11.90 -1.47 18.43
N LEU A 293 -11.54 -1.14 19.67
CA LEU A 293 -10.38 -1.70 20.35
C LEU A 293 -10.62 -3.15 20.81
N ASP A 294 -11.87 -3.52 21.11
CA ASP A 294 -12.21 -4.89 21.56
C ASP A 294 -12.09 -5.89 20.40
N ASP A 295 -12.56 -5.51 19.21
CA ASP A 295 -12.54 -6.36 18.02
C ASP A 295 -11.28 -6.16 17.16
N ALA A 296 -10.36 -5.29 17.60
CA ALA A 296 -9.18 -4.85 16.84
C ALA A 296 -9.53 -4.47 15.40
N LEU A 297 -10.65 -3.76 15.20
CA LEU A 297 -11.21 -3.44 13.88
C LEU A 297 -11.24 -1.93 13.65
N ALA A 298 -10.65 -1.49 12.53
CA ALA A 298 -10.73 -0.12 12.07
C ALA A 298 -11.72 0.00 10.90
N GLU A 299 -12.58 1.01 10.96
CA GLU A 299 -13.32 1.53 9.81
C GLU A 299 -12.69 2.87 9.40
N ILE A 300 -12.18 2.93 8.18
CA ILE A 300 -11.56 4.11 7.59
C ILE A 300 -12.48 4.63 6.50
N THR A 301 -12.99 5.84 6.67
CA THR A 301 -13.80 6.54 5.69
C THR A 301 -13.03 7.74 5.13
N LEU A 302 -12.75 7.73 3.84
CA LEU A 302 -12.23 8.86 3.11
C LEU A 302 -13.39 9.53 2.36
N ALA A 303 -13.59 10.83 2.58
CA ALA A 303 -14.66 11.59 1.96
C ALA A 303 -14.15 12.92 1.42
N ARG A 304 -14.77 13.41 0.35
CA ARG A 304 -14.58 14.81 -0.06
C ARG A 304 -15.30 15.71 0.91
N ALA A 305 -14.62 16.77 1.35
CA ALA A 305 -15.25 17.81 2.13
C ALA A 305 -16.40 18.39 1.30
N SER A 306 -17.64 18.33 1.81
CA SER A 306 -18.77 18.89 1.07
C SER A 306 -18.52 20.40 0.88
N ALA A 307 -18.72 20.91 -0.32
CA ALA A 307 -18.58 22.34 -0.64
C ALA A 307 -19.49 23.25 0.24
N ALA A 308 -20.45 22.67 0.98
CA ALA A 308 -21.30 23.41 1.90
C ALA A 308 -20.59 23.82 3.22
N ALA A 309 -19.46 23.21 3.56
CA ALA A 309 -18.65 23.61 4.73
C ALA A 309 -17.60 24.69 4.41
N ALA A 310 -17.52 25.14 3.14
CA ALA A 310 -16.52 26.07 2.63
C ALA A 310 -17.11 27.42 2.18
N ARG A 311 -18.19 27.88 2.83
CA ARG A 311 -18.62 29.28 2.67
C ARG A 311 -18.18 30.08 3.91
N PRO A 312 -17.45 31.20 3.71
CA PRO A 312 -17.10 32.12 4.79
C PRO A 312 -18.35 32.75 5.43
#